data_AF-A0A1U7UKI1-F1
#
_entry.id   AF-A0A1U7UKI1-F1
#
_cell.length_a   1.000
_cell.length_b   1.000
_cell.length_c   1.000
_cell.angle_alpha   90.00
_cell.angle_beta   90.00
_cell.angle_gamma   90.00
#
_symmetry.space_group_name_H-M   'P 1'
#
loop_
_entity.id
_entity.type
_entity.pdbx_description
1 polymer ?
#
loop_
_entity_poly.entity_id
_entity_poly.type
_entity_poly.pdbx_seq_one_letter_code
_entity_poly.pdbx_strand_id
1 'polypeptide(L)'
;MEQPPAPKSKLKKLSEDSLTKQPEEVFDVLEKLGEGSYGSVFKAIHKESGQVVAIKQVPVESDLQEIIKEISIMQQCDSPYVVKYYGSYFKNTDLWIVMEYCGAGSVSDIIRLRNKTLTEDEIATILKSTLKGLEYLHFMRKIHRDIKAGNILLNTEGHAKLADFGVAGQLTDTMAKRNTVIGTPFWMAPEVIQEIGYNCVADIWSLGITSVEMAEGKPPYADIHPMR
;
A
#
# COMPACT_ATOMS: atom_id res chain seq x y z
N MET A 1 -7.99 -0.02 39.83
CA MET A 1 -7.43 -0.33 38.50
C MET A 1 -8.61 -0.33 37.55
N GLU A 2 -8.80 0.77 36.79
CA GLU A 2 -9.84 0.79 35.76
C GLU A 2 -9.46 -0.20 34.66
N GLN A 3 -10.40 -1.06 34.29
CA GLN A 3 -10.25 -1.88 33.09
C GLN A 3 -10.18 -0.95 31.88
N PRO A 4 -9.30 -1.22 30.91
CA PRO A 4 -9.32 -0.48 29.65
C PRO A 4 -10.69 -0.66 28.98
N PRO A 5 -11.27 0.39 28.39
CA PRO A 5 -12.55 0.29 27.71
C PRO A 5 -12.46 -0.78 26.62
N ALA A 6 -13.51 -1.60 26.51
CA ALA A 6 -13.63 -2.60 25.45
C ALA A 6 -13.42 -1.93 24.09
N PRO A 7 -12.70 -2.57 23.15
CA PRO A 7 -12.48 -1.98 21.84
C PRO A 7 -13.82 -1.73 21.16
N LYS A 8 -14.13 -0.44 20.94
CA LYS A 8 -15.24 -0.01 20.08
C LYS A 8 -15.09 -0.68 18.72
N SER A 9 -16.21 -1.01 18.07
CA SER A 9 -16.25 -1.78 16.82
C SER A 9 -15.21 -1.31 15.79
N LYS A 10 -14.57 -2.26 15.08
CA LYS A 10 -13.65 -1.95 13.97
C LYS A 10 -14.28 -0.94 13.01
N LEU A 11 -13.58 0.15 12.77
CA LEU A 11 -13.93 1.23 11.84
C LEU A 11 -14.20 0.61 10.47
N LYS A 12 -15.35 0.97 9.93
CA LYS A 12 -15.75 0.66 8.55
C LYS A 12 -15.40 1.84 7.65
N LYS A 13 -15.88 1.83 6.40
CA LYS A 13 -15.89 3.04 5.58
C LYS A 13 -16.59 4.18 6.32
N LEU A 14 -16.07 5.39 6.17
CA LEU A 14 -16.63 6.59 6.79
C LEU A 14 -18.06 6.81 6.27
N SER A 15 -18.94 7.27 7.15
CA SER A 15 -20.31 7.66 6.77
C SER A 15 -20.29 8.94 5.94
N GLU A 16 -21.35 9.18 5.16
CA GLU A 16 -21.53 10.45 4.43
C GLU A 16 -21.49 11.65 5.39
N ASP A 17 -22.14 11.54 6.56
CA ASP A 17 -22.11 12.57 7.61
C ASP A 17 -20.69 12.86 8.12
N SER A 18 -19.82 11.84 8.18
CA SER A 18 -18.43 12.02 8.57
C SER A 18 -17.60 12.65 7.45
N LEU A 19 -17.89 12.32 6.19
CA LEU A 19 -17.17 12.82 5.01
C LEU A 19 -17.49 14.28 4.66
N THR A 20 -18.62 14.82 5.16
CA THR A 20 -19.00 16.22 4.95
C THR A 20 -18.37 17.20 5.96
N LYS A 21 -17.80 16.69 7.06
CA LYS A 21 -17.09 17.49 8.07
C LYS A 21 -15.66 17.79 7.65
N GLN A 22 -15.06 18.81 8.25
CA GLN A 22 -13.62 19.04 8.11
C GLN A 22 -12.84 17.88 8.73
N PRO A 23 -11.73 17.41 8.12
CA PRO A 23 -11.00 16.25 8.62
C PRO A 23 -10.49 16.43 10.06
N GLU A 24 -10.18 17.65 10.50
CA GLU A 24 -9.76 17.94 11.88
C GLU A 24 -10.88 17.77 12.90
N GLU A 25 -12.14 17.86 12.48
CA GLU A 25 -13.29 17.60 13.36
C GLU A 25 -13.49 16.10 13.58
N VAL A 26 -12.95 15.28 12.68
CA VAL A 26 -13.14 13.82 12.65
C VAL A 26 -11.90 13.08 13.18
N PHE A 27 -10.71 13.61 12.94
CA PHE A 27 -9.44 12.98 13.29
C PHE A 27 -8.54 13.89 14.12
N ASP A 28 -7.87 13.30 15.10
CA ASP A 28 -6.69 13.90 15.72
C ASP A 28 -5.43 13.39 15.01
N VAL A 29 -4.80 14.25 14.21
CA VAL A 29 -3.53 13.92 13.52
C VAL A 29 -2.39 13.97 14.52
N LEU A 30 -1.57 12.93 14.52
CA LEU A 30 -0.46 12.73 15.44
C LEU A 30 0.88 12.88 14.70
N GLU A 31 1.80 11.93 14.88
CA GLU A 31 3.12 11.93 14.26
C GLU A 31 3.12 11.62 12.74
N LYS A 32 4.08 12.21 12.02
CA LYS A 32 4.42 11.80 10.65
C LYS A 32 5.09 10.43 10.71
N LEU A 33 4.57 9.49 9.92
CA LEU A 33 5.09 8.11 9.81
C LEU A 33 6.17 8.01 8.73
N GLY A 34 6.05 8.79 7.66
CA GLY A 34 6.99 8.77 6.56
C GLY A 34 6.56 9.67 5.41
N GLU A 35 7.33 9.60 4.33
CA GLU A 35 7.09 10.31 3.09
C GLU A 35 7.43 9.37 1.94
N GLY A 36 6.48 9.19 1.03
CA GLY A 36 6.65 8.43 -0.21
C GLY A 36 6.68 9.37 -1.41
N SER A 37 6.77 8.79 -2.60
CA SER A 37 6.86 9.53 -3.87
C SER A 37 5.70 10.50 -4.13
N TYR A 38 4.53 10.22 -3.55
CA TYR A 38 3.29 10.96 -3.79
C TYR A 38 2.84 11.81 -2.60
N GLY A 39 3.56 11.82 -1.48
CA GLY A 39 3.18 12.63 -0.32
C GLY A 39 3.56 12.05 1.03
N SER A 40 3.08 12.72 2.08
CA SER A 40 3.40 12.40 3.47
C SER A 40 2.31 11.53 4.11
N VAL A 41 2.73 10.57 4.93
CA VAL A 41 1.80 9.69 5.67
C VAL A 41 1.87 10.04 7.15
N PHE A 42 0.71 10.23 7.77
CA PHE A 42 0.56 10.55 9.18
C PHE A 42 -0.24 9.50 9.91
N LYS A 43 0.06 9.28 11.18
CA LYS A 43 -0.80 8.55 12.09
C LYS A 43 -1.89 9.49 12.58
N ALA A 44 -3.11 8.97 12.75
CA ALA A 44 -4.19 9.73 13.35
C ALA A 44 -5.12 8.84 14.16
N ILE A 45 -5.94 9.45 15.02
CA ILE A 45 -6.99 8.78 15.78
C ILE A 45 -8.33 9.27 15.26
N HIS A 46 -9.21 8.35 14.87
CA HIS A 46 -10.60 8.65 14.60
C HIS A 46 -11.34 8.96 15.90
N LYS A 47 -11.82 10.19 16.07
CA LYS A 47 -12.30 10.72 17.36
C LYS A 47 -13.46 9.91 17.95
N GLU A 48 -14.42 9.52 17.12
CA GLU A 48 -15.63 8.84 17.58
C GLU A 48 -15.36 7.41 18.07
N SER A 49 -14.60 6.65 17.28
CA SER A 49 -14.31 5.24 17.57
C SER A 49 -13.05 5.02 18.41
N GLY A 50 -12.15 6.00 18.49
CA GLY A 50 -10.83 5.86 19.10
C GLY A 50 -9.87 4.99 18.28
N GLN A 51 -10.24 4.59 17.05
CA GLN A 51 -9.38 3.73 16.23
C GLN A 51 -8.23 4.51 15.61
N VAL A 52 -7.04 3.92 15.65
CA VAL A 52 -5.85 4.43 14.96
C VAL A 52 -5.97 4.16 13.44
N VAL A 53 -5.71 5.19 12.65
CA VAL A 53 -5.71 5.17 11.18
C VAL A 53 -4.43 5.80 10.64
N ALA A 54 -4.16 5.58 9.36
CA ALA A 54 -3.14 6.34 8.62
C ALA A 54 -3.82 7.31 7.65
N ILE A 55 -3.27 8.50 7.50
CA ILE A 55 -3.73 9.54 6.58
C ILE A 55 -2.58 9.88 5.63
N LYS A 56 -2.72 9.55 4.34
CA LYS A 56 -1.79 9.97 3.28
C LYS A 56 -2.26 11.32 2.75
N GLN A 57 -1.43 12.34 2.87
CA GLN A 57 -1.68 13.68 2.34
C GLN A 57 -0.92 13.82 1.02
N VAL A 58 -1.67 14.02 -0.06
CA VAL A 58 -1.17 14.10 -1.43
C VAL A 58 -1.51 15.47 -2.01
N PRO A 59 -0.54 16.27 -2.48
CA PRO A 59 -0.83 17.54 -3.13
C PRO A 59 -1.70 17.34 -4.37
N VAL A 60 -2.74 18.16 -4.54
CA VAL A 60 -3.68 18.07 -5.68
C VAL A 60 -3.05 18.53 -7.00
N GLU A 61 -1.97 19.31 -6.93
CA GLU A 61 -1.17 19.69 -8.11
C GLU A 61 -0.49 18.49 -8.79
N SER A 62 -0.46 17.34 -8.12
CA SER A 62 -0.08 16.04 -8.70
C SER A 62 -1.09 15.58 -9.76
N ASP A 63 -0.78 14.51 -10.49
CA ASP A 63 -1.74 13.90 -11.44
C ASP A 63 -2.98 13.34 -10.71
N LEU A 64 -3.97 14.22 -10.51
CA LEU A 64 -5.21 13.93 -9.79
C LEU A 64 -5.98 12.76 -10.41
N GLN A 65 -5.86 12.55 -11.73
CA GLN A 65 -6.52 11.43 -12.40
C GLN A 65 -5.91 10.09 -11.95
N GLU A 66 -4.59 10.02 -11.79
CA GLU A 66 -3.93 8.82 -11.27
C GLU A 66 -4.32 8.56 -9.81
N ILE A 67 -4.39 9.60 -8.98
CA ILE A 67 -4.77 9.46 -7.56
C ILE A 67 -6.22 9.00 -7.41
N ILE A 68 -7.15 9.59 -8.18
CA ILE A 68 -8.57 9.15 -8.17
C ILE A 68 -8.68 7.69 -8.61
N LYS A 69 -7.87 7.27 -9.59
CA LYS A 69 -7.83 5.88 -10.04
C LYS A 69 -7.31 4.94 -8.95
N GLU A 70 -6.25 5.32 -8.24
CA GLU A 70 -5.73 4.58 -7.09
C GLU A 70 -6.81 4.40 -6.00
N ILE A 71 -7.47 5.49 -5.62
CA ILE A 71 -8.55 5.48 -4.62
C ILE A 71 -9.70 4.58 -5.08
N SER A 72 -10.11 4.65 -6.36
CA SER A 72 -11.18 3.82 -6.91
C SER A 72 -10.83 2.33 -6.82
N ILE A 73 -9.58 1.96 -7.11
CA ILE A 73 -9.09 0.58 -6.97
C ILE A 73 -9.16 0.13 -5.51
N MET A 74 -8.63 0.92 -4.57
CA MET A 74 -8.65 0.61 -3.14
C MET A 74 -10.08 0.48 -2.61
N GLN A 75 -10.99 1.37 -3.02
CA GLN A 75 -12.39 1.37 -2.56
C GLN A 75 -13.15 0.11 -2.98
N GLN A 76 -12.78 -0.49 -4.12
CA GLN A 76 -13.34 -1.74 -4.64
C GLN A 76 -12.73 -3.00 -3.98
N CYS A 77 -11.65 -2.85 -3.21
CA CYS A 77 -11.02 -3.95 -2.50
C CYS A 77 -11.61 -4.08 -1.09
N ASP A 78 -12.08 -5.29 -0.77
CA ASP A 78 -12.44 -5.67 0.60
C ASP A 78 -11.87 -7.07 0.88
N SER A 79 -10.62 -7.06 1.33
CA SER A 79 -9.86 -8.27 1.67
C SER A 79 -9.05 -8.00 2.93
N PRO A 80 -8.90 -8.97 3.84
CA PRO A 80 -8.01 -8.80 5.00
C PRO A 80 -6.53 -8.67 4.61
N TYR A 81 -6.16 -9.06 3.38
CA TYR A 81 -4.79 -9.03 2.84
C TYR A 81 -4.48 -7.78 2.01
N VAL A 82 -5.41 -6.82 1.93
CA VAL A 82 -5.24 -5.52 1.28
C VAL A 82 -5.53 -4.43 2.30
N VAL A 83 -4.71 -3.36 2.32
CA VAL A 83 -4.93 -2.21 3.21
C VAL A 83 -6.30 -1.59 2.91
N LYS A 84 -7.14 -1.48 3.95
CA LYS A 84 -8.49 -0.92 3.77
C LYS A 84 -8.45 0.59 3.55
N TYR A 85 -9.26 1.03 2.60
CA TYR A 85 -9.61 2.45 2.41
C TYR A 85 -10.89 2.78 3.19
N TYR A 86 -10.85 3.88 3.96
CA TYR A 86 -11.99 4.35 4.75
C TYR A 86 -12.72 5.54 4.13
N GLY A 87 -12.00 6.43 3.44
CA GLY A 87 -12.57 7.63 2.83
C GLY A 87 -11.50 8.66 2.52
N SER A 88 -11.91 9.77 1.93
CA SER A 88 -11.00 10.85 1.55
C SER A 88 -11.61 12.22 1.80
N TYR A 89 -10.76 13.19 2.13
CA TYR A 89 -11.13 14.59 2.34
C TYR A 89 -10.29 15.48 1.42
N PHE A 90 -10.90 16.53 0.89
CA PHE A 90 -10.13 17.65 0.34
C PHE A 90 -9.92 18.67 1.44
N LYS A 91 -8.67 19.07 1.66
CA LYS A 91 -8.33 20.15 2.57
C LYS A 91 -7.25 21.02 1.96
N ASN A 92 -7.53 22.32 1.85
CA ASN A 92 -6.65 23.27 1.18
C ASN A 92 -6.32 22.77 -0.24
N THR A 93 -5.04 22.55 -0.53
CA THR A 93 -4.52 22.04 -1.80
C THR A 93 -4.17 20.55 -1.74
N ASP A 94 -4.56 19.84 -0.67
CA ASP A 94 -4.19 18.44 -0.45
C ASP A 94 -5.41 17.53 -0.42
N LEU A 95 -5.23 16.33 -0.97
CA LEU A 95 -6.14 15.21 -0.83
C LEU A 95 -5.66 14.32 0.32
N TRP A 96 -6.52 14.15 1.32
CA TRP A 96 -6.28 13.31 2.48
C TRP A 96 -6.95 11.96 2.25
N ILE A 97 -6.16 10.90 2.21
CA ILE A 97 -6.62 9.52 2.00
C ILE A 97 -6.52 8.78 3.33
N VAL A 98 -7.68 8.41 3.89
CA VAL A 98 -7.77 7.72 5.19
C VAL A 98 -7.77 6.21 4.98
N MET A 99 -6.82 5.52 5.60
CA MET A 99 -6.56 4.10 5.38
C MET A 99 -6.24 3.35 6.69
N GLU A 100 -6.28 2.02 6.60
CA GLU A 100 -5.91 1.13 7.70
C GLU A 100 -4.46 1.37 8.18
N TYR A 101 -4.29 1.51 9.48
CA TYR A 101 -2.97 1.67 10.09
C TYR A 101 -2.28 0.32 10.26
N CYS A 102 -1.12 0.17 9.62
CA CYS A 102 -0.24 -1.00 9.76
C CYS A 102 0.98 -0.61 10.62
N GLY A 103 0.84 -0.78 11.93
CA GLY A 103 1.77 -0.17 12.90
C GLY A 103 3.20 -0.70 12.92
N ALA A 104 3.49 -1.85 12.27
CA ALA A 104 4.86 -2.32 12.12
C ALA A 104 5.56 -1.71 10.88
N GLY A 105 4.85 -0.93 10.05
CA GLY A 105 5.36 -0.36 8.82
C GLY A 105 5.49 -1.38 7.69
N SER A 106 6.31 -1.08 6.69
CA SER A 106 6.60 -2.00 5.60
C SER A 106 7.62 -3.06 6.00
N VAL A 107 7.67 -4.17 5.26
CA VAL A 107 8.71 -5.19 5.44
C VAL A 107 10.10 -4.58 5.23
N SER A 108 10.25 -3.68 4.25
CA SER A 108 11.50 -2.94 4.04
C SER A 108 11.89 -2.08 5.25
N ASP A 109 10.92 -1.40 5.87
CA ASP A 109 11.16 -0.63 7.10
C ASP A 109 11.62 -1.52 8.24
N ILE A 110 11.03 -2.70 8.41
CA ILE A 110 11.40 -3.65 9.48
C ILE A 110 12.84 -4.14 9.30
N ILE A 111 13.22 -4.50 8.07
CA ILE A 111 14.60 -4.91 7.74
C ILE A 111 15.58 -3.78 8.07
N ARG A 112 15.25 -2.55 7.66
CA ARG A 112 16.06 -1.35 7.91
C ARG A 112 16.19 -1.04 9.40
N LEU A 113 15.08 -1.02 10.14
CA LEU A 113 15.03 -0.67 11.56
C LEU A 113 15.74 -1.71 12.44
N ARG A 114 15.64 -3.00 12.10
CA ARG A 114 16.36 -4.07 12.81
C ARG A 114 17.81 -4.20 12.38
N ASN A 115 18.19 -3.57 11.26
CA ASN A 115 19.46 -3.79 10.57
C ASN A 115 19.74 -5.30 10.38
N LYS A 116 18.71 -6.06 9.99
CA LYS A 116 18.75 -7.52 9.89
C LYS A 116 17.72 -8.00 8.87
N THR A 117 18.13 -8.91 7.99
CA THR A 117 17.24 -9.60 7.05
C THR A 117 16.36 -10.63 7.74
N LEU A 118 15.36 -11.14 7.02
CA LEU A 118 14.38 -12.07 7.56
C LEU A 118 14.84 -13.53 7.39
N THR A 119 14.44 -14.36 8.34
CA THR A 119 14.57 -15.83 8.28
C THR A 119 13.54 -16.44 7.32
N GLU A 120 13.78 -17.67 6.87
CA GLU A 120 12.87 -18.36 5.96
C GLU A 120 11.45 -18.50 6.54
N ASP A 121 11.31 -18.78 7.84
CA ASP A 121 10.00 -18.89 8.49
C ASP A 121 9.24 -17.55 8.54
N GLU A 122 9.94 -16.44 8.82
CA GLU A 122 9.39 -15.08 8.78
C GLU A 122 8.94 -14.75 7.34
N ILE A 123 9.78 -15.04 6.35
CA ILE A 123 9.51 -14.83 4.92
C ILE A 123 8.29 -15.65 4.47
N ALA A 124 8.26 -16.95 4.75
CA ALA A 124 7.17 -17.84 4.36
C ALA A 124 5.83 -17.39 4.94
N THR A 125 5.83 -16.91 6.18
CA THR A 125 4.63 -16.39 6.86
C THR A 125 4.10 -15.12 6.17
N ILE A 126 4.98 -14.18 5.85
CA ILE A 126 4.65 -12.95 5.13
C ILE A 126 4.13 -13.29 3.72
N LEU A 127 4.91 -14.07 2.96
CA LEU A 127 4.57 -14.46 1.59
C LEU A 127 3.25 -15.21 1.49
N LYS A 128 2.91 -16.06 2.46
CA LYS A 128 1.61 -16.75 2.50
C LYS A 128 0.44 -15.75 2.53
N SER A 129 0.57 -14.66 3.28
CA SER A 129 -0.48 -13.64 3.36
C SER A 129 -0.47 -12.76 2.11
N THR A 130 0.71 -12.39 1.61
CA THR A 130 0.89 -11.65 0.35
C THR A 130 0.29 -12.39 -0.84
N LEU A 131 0.52 -13.70 -0.96
CA LEU A 131 -0.05 -14.56 -2.00
C LEU A 131 -1.57 -14.59 -1.97
N LYS A 132 -2.19 -14.63 -0.79
CA LYS A 132 -3.66 -14.53 -0.67
C LYS A 132 -4.18 -13.16 -1.08
N GLY A 133 -3.41 -12.10 -0.84
CA GLY A 133 -3.69 -10.76 -1.36
C GLY A 133 -3.65 -10.72 -2.88
N LEU A 134 -2.61 -11.30 -3.50
CA LEU A 134 -2.46 -11.38 -4.95
C LEU A 134 -3.55 -12.25 -5.59
N GLU A 135 -3.84 -13.42 -5.03
CA GLU A 135 -4.93 -14.29 -5.46
C GLU A 135 -6.26 -13.52 -5.50
N TYR A 136 -6.58 -12.78 -4.45
CA TYR A 136 -7.76 -11.92 -4.39
C TYR A 136 -7.77 -10.86 -5.49
N LEU A 137 -6.67 -10.12 -5.67
CA LEU A 137 -6.58 -9.07 -6.69
C LEU A 137 -6.72 -9.63 -8.10
N HIS A 138 -6.05 -10.75 -8.38
CA HIS A 138 -6.04 -11.40 -9.68
C HIS A 138 -7.42 -11.97 -10.02
N PHE A 139 -8.11 -12.56 -9.04
CA PHE A 139 -9.51 -12.97 -9.18
C PHE A 139 -10.42 -11.79 -9.54
N MET A 140 -10.18 -10.63 -8.92
CA MET A 140 -10.89 -9.38 -9.21
C MET A 140 -10.42 -8.67 -10.50
N ARG A 141 -9.58 -9.32 -11.31
CA ARG A 141 -9.01 -8.79 -12.57
C ARG A 141 -8.19 -7.50 -12.39
N LYS A 142 -7.53 -7.37 -11.24
CA LYS A 142 -6.64 -6.25 -10.88
C LYS A 142 -5.20 -6.76 -10.85
N ILE A 143 -4.26 -5.91 -11.27
CA ILE A 143 -2.82 -6.19 -11.23
C ILE A 143 -2.19 -5.12 -10.31
N HIS A 144 -1.37 -5.54 -9.35
CA HIS A 144 -0.75 -4.64 -8.40
C HIS A 144 0.33 -3.76 -9.04
N ARG A 145 1.22 -4.37 -9.85
CA ARG A 145 2.27 -3.74 -10.68
C ARG A 145 3.46 -3.10 -9.94
N ASP A 146 3.42 -3.02 -8.62
CA ASP A 146 4.56 -2.57 -7.80
C ASP A 146 4.71 -3.41 -6.52
N ILE A 147 4.81 -4.73 -6.67
CA ILE A 147 5.09 -5.62 -5.54
C ILE A 147 6.57 -5.53 -5.19
N LYS A 148 6.84 -5.12 -3.94
CA LYS A 148 8.16 -5.00 -3.32
C LYS A 148 8.02 -4.99 -1.79
N ALA A 149 9.10 -5.20 -1.03
CA ALA A 149 9.01 -5.25 0.44
C ALA A 149 8.52 -3.93 1.05
N GLY A 150 8.74 -2.80 0.36
CA GLY A 150 8.22 -1.48 0.76
C GLY A 150 6.69 -1.34 0.68
N ASN A 151 6.01 -2.17 -0.13
CA ASN A 151 4.57 -2.11 -0.35
C ASN A 151 3.80 -3.27 0.31
N ILE A 152 4.50 -4.08 1.10
CA ILE A 152 3.90 -5.10 1.96
C ILE A 152 3.98 -4.57 3.39
N LEU A 153 2.83 -4.22 3.98
CA LEU A 153 2.76 -3.67 5.32
C LEU A 153 2.37 -4.73 6.34
N LEU A 154 2.85 -4.58 7.57
CA LEU A 154 2.48 -5.43 8.70
C LEU A 154 1.74 -4.62 9.76
N ASN A 155 0.59 -5.13 10.21
CA ASN A 155 -0.08 -4.57 11.37
C ASN A 155 0.59 -5.08 12.68
N THR A 156 0.18 -4.54 13.83
CA THR A 156 0.76 -4.92 15.13
C THR A 156 0.48 -6.36 15.56
N GLU A 157 -0.43 -7.06 14.87
CA GLU A 157 -0.73 -8.48 15.08
C GLU A 157 0.09 -9.38 14.14
N GLY A 158 0.93 -8.82 13.27
CA GLY A 158 1.74 -9.57 12.31
C GLY A 158 1.02 -9.98 11.02
N HIS A 159 -0.16 -9.41 10.74
CA HIS A 159 -0.87 -9.67 9.49
C HIS A 159 -0.31 -8.82 8.34
N ALA A 160 0.18 -9.49 7.28
CA ALA A 160 0.70 -8.81 6.10
C ALA A 160 -0.42 -8.37 5.16
N LYS A 161 -0.28 -7.17 4.59
CA LYS A 161 -1.26 -6.52 3.72
C LYS A 161 -0.57 -5.82 2.55
N LEU A 162 -1.15 -5.96 1.37
CA LEU A 162 -0.75 -5.21 0.18
C LEU A 162 -1.18 -3.74 0.29
N ALA A 163 -0.28 -2.83 -0.05
CA ALA A 163 -0.48 -1.38 -0.03
C ALA A 163 0.11 -0.72 -1.28
N ASP A 164 -0.17 0.57 -1.45
CA ASP A 164 0.36 1.44 -2.52
C ASP A 164 0.03 0.94 -3.94
N PHE A 165 -1.18 1.27 -4.39
CA PHE A 165 -1.69 0.91 -5.72
C PHE A 165 -1.37 2.00 -6.76
N GLY A 166 -0.41 2.90 -6.49
CA GLY A 166 -0.14 4.10 -7.29
C GLY A 166 0.12 3.87 -8.78
N VAL A 167 0.53 2.65 -9.17
CA VAL A 167 0.66 2.25 -10.58
C VAL A 167 -0.29 1.12 -11.00
N ALA A 168 -1.13 0.65 -10.08
CA ALA A 168 -2.07 -0.43 -10.33
C ALA A 168 -3.04 -0.05 -11.46
N GLY A 169 -3.44 -1.05 -12.23
CA GLY A 169 -4.39 -0.83 -13.31
C GLY A 169 -5.24 -2.04 -13.58
N GLN A 170 -6.37 -1.80 -14.24
CA GLN A 170 -7.26 -2.87 -14.66
C GLN A 170 -6.72 -3.49 -15.94
N LEU A 171 -7.01 -4.77 -16.16
CA LEU A 171 -6.60 -5.50 -17.39
C LEU A 171 -7.08 -4.80 -18.69
N THR A 172 -8.09 -3.93 -18.60
CA THR A 172 -8.64 -3.15 -19.72
C THR A 172 -7.87 -1.87 -20.07
N ASP A 173 -6.92 -1.42 -19.22
CA ASP A 173 -6.18 -0.15 -19.40
C ASP A 173 -4.93 -0.29 -20.30
N THR A 174 -4.76 -1.43 -20.97
CA THR A 174 -3.52 -1.88 -21.61
C THR A 174 -3.03 -1.05 -22.81
N MET A 175 -3.78 -0.05 -23.26
CA MET A 175 -3.42 0.72 -24.47
C MET A 175 -2.81 2.12 -24.24
N ALA A 176 -3.00 2.75 -23.08
CA ALA A 176 -2.80 4.21 -22.96
C ALA A 176 -1.49 4.69 -22.31
N LYS A 177 -0.69 3.83 -21.66
CA LYS A 177 0.54 4.26 -20.95
C LYS A 177 1.81 3.66 -21.59
N ARG A 178 2.07 4.05 -22.84
CA ARG A 178 3.19 3.58 -23.68
C ARG A 178 4.57 4.17 -23.36
N ASN A 179 4.71 5.22 -22.53
CA ASN A 179 5.94 6.02 -22.47
C ASN A 179 6.51 6.32 -21.05
N THR A 180 5.97 5.74 -19.98
CA THR A 180 6.53 5.91 -18.62
C THR A 180 7.07 4.57 -18.14
N VAL A 181 8.25 4.56 -17.53
CA VAL A 181 8.77 3.36 -16.83
C VAL A 181 7.81 3.11 -15.65
N ILE A 182 6.90 2.15 -15.80
CA ILE A 182 5.91 1.81 -14.77
C ILE A 182 6.54 0.79 -13.84
N GLY A 183 6.58 1.11 -12.54
CA GLY A 183 7.09 0.24 -11.48
C GLY A 183 8.54 0.51 -11.10
N THR A 184 9.07 -0.31 -10.19
CA THR A 184 10.46 -0.22 -9.75
C THR A 184 11.31 -1.23 -10.55
N PRO A 185 12.26 -0.79 -11.42
CA PRO A 185 12.83 -1.64 -12.49
C PRO A 185 13.37 -3.00 -12.06
N PHE A 186 13.97 -3.08 -10.88
CA PHE A 186 14.58 -4.31 -10.37
C PHE A 186 13.56 -5.41 -10.03
N TRP A 187 12.28 -5.05 -9.85
CA TRP A 187 11.18 -5.99 -9.60
C TRP A 187 10.36 -6.30 -10.85
N MET A 188 10.63 -5.65 -12.00
CA MET A 188 9.83 -5.80 -13.20
C MET A 188 10.04 -7.17 -13.86
N ALA A 189 8.94 -7.78 -14.29
CA ALA A 189 8.96 -9.01 -15.08
C ALA A 189 9.50 -8.74 -16.50
N PRO A 190 10.19 -9.71 -17.13
CA PRO A 190 10.80 -9.51 -18.45
C PRO A 190 9.79 -9.13 -19.53
N GLU A 191 8.57 -9.68 -19.50
CA GLU A 191 7.50 -9.34 -20.44
C GLU A 191 6.97 -7.91 -20.26
N VAL A 192 7.09 -7.34 -19.04
CA VAL A 192 6.73 -5.94 -18.76
C VAL A 192 7.76 -5.02 -19.41
N ILE A 193 9.05 -5.36 -19.30
CA ILE A 193 10.16 -4.60 -19.92
C ILE A 193 10.10 -4.67 -21.45
N GLN A 194 9.76 -5.84 -22.00
CA GLN A 194 9.67 -6.04 -23.45
C GLN A 194 8.39 -5.48 -24.08
N GLU A 195 7.48 -4.93 -23.27
CA GLU A 195 6.20 -4.36 -23.71
C GLU A 195 5.30 -5.35 -24.49
N ILE A 196 5.47 -6.67 -24.29
CA ILE A 196 4.73 -7.73 -25.01
C ILE A 196 3.29 -7.88 -24.45
N GLY A 197 2.84 -6.93 -23.64
CA GLY A 197 1.66 -7.03 -22.80
C GLY A 197 1.98 -7.77 -21.52
N TYR A 198 1.44 -7.29 -20.41
CA TYR A 198 1.59 -7.91 -19.10
C TYR A 198 0.22 -8.32 -18.56
N ASN A 199 0.22 -9.38 -17.76
CA ASN A 199 -0.98 -9.89 -17.10
C ASN A 199 -0.69 -10.05 -15.59
N CYS A 200 -1.61 -10.69 -14.86
CA CYS A 200 -1.51 -10.89 -13.42
C CYS A 200 -0.20 -11.59 -12.97
N VAL A 201 0.44 -12.40 -13.82
CA VAL A 201 1.66 -13.14 -13.45
C VAL A 201 2.89 -12.26 -13.28
N ALA A 202 2.86 -11.00 -13.76
CA ALA A 202 3.91 -10.03 -13.50
C ALA A 202 4.08 -9.74 -12.00
N ASP A 203 3.00 -9.78 -11.22
CA ASP A 203 3.06 -9.64 -9.76
C ASP A 203 3.76 -10.84 -9.11
N ILE A 204 3.69 -12.03 -9.71
CA ILE A 204 4.33 -13.25 -9.20
C ILE A 204 5.85 -13.20 -9.42
N TRP A 205 6.29 -12.68 -10.56
CA TRP A 205 7.72 -12.38 -10.77
C TRP A 205 8.22 -11.38 -9.72
N SER A 206 7.50 -10.27 -9.56
CA SER A 206 7.82 -9.22 -8.59
C SER A 206 7.87 -9.79 -7.15
N LEU A 207 6.98 -10.73 -6.81
CA LEU A 207 7.00 -11.44 -5.53
C LEU A 207 8.26 -12.32 -5.38
N GLY A 208 8.71 -12.97 -6.45
CA GLY A 208 9.98 -13.72 -6.46
C GLY A 208 11.17 -12.82 -6.12
N ILE A 209 11.26 -11.66 -6.77
CA ILE A 209 12.29 -10.65 -6.47
C ILE A 209 12.16 -10.14 -5.03
N THR A 210 10.93 -9.88 -4.56
CA THR A 210 10.67 -9.46 -3.18
C THR A 210 11.09 -10.52 -2.15
N SER A 211 11.02 -11.80 -2.51
CA SER A 211 11.48 -12.89 -1.64
C SER A 211 13.00 -12.84 -1.45
N VAL A 212 13.75 -12.56 -2.53
CA VAL A 212 15.19 -12.32 -2.47
C VAL A 212 15.50 -11.06 -1.66
N GLU A 213 14.77 -9.97 -1.89
CA GLU A 213 14.91 -8.72 -1.14
C GLU A 213 14.75 -8.94 0.37
N MET A 214 13.79 -9.77 0.81
CA MET A 214 13.60 -10.05 2.23
C MET A 214 14.75 -10.87 2.85
N ALA A 215 15.34 -11.78 2.08
CA ALA A 215 16.43 -12.65 2.53
C ALA A 215 17.80 -11.95 2.49
N GLU A 216 18.04 -11.10 1.49
CA GLU A 216 19.34 -10.48 1.20
C GLU A 216 19.38 -8.97 1.51
N GLY A 217 18.23 -8.37 1.81
CA GLY A 217 18.07 -6.96 2.18
C GLY A 217 17.92 -5.99 0.99
N LYS A 218 18.13 -6.48 -0.25
CA LYS A 218 17.99 -5.70 -1.49
C LYS A 218 17.64 -6.64 -2.66
N PRO A 219 16.96 -6.16 -3.72
CA PRO A 219 16.72 -6.99 -4.89
C PRO A 219 18.02 -7.27 -5.65
N PRO A 220 18.05 -8.27 -6.55
CA PRO A 220 19.12 -8.41 -7.52
C PRO A 220 19.33 -7.12 -8.31
N TYR A 221 20.60 -6.83 -8.63
CA TYR A 221 21.01 -5.66 -9.41
C TYR A 221 20.76 -4.29 -8.77
N ALA A 222 20.40 -4.21 -7.48
CA ALA A 222 20.14 -2.94 -6.78
C ALA A 222 21.30 -1.91 -6.86
N ASP A 223 22.55 -2.37 -6.98
CA ASP A 223 23.73 -1.51 -7.08
C ASP A 223 24.11 -1.14 -8.53
N ILE A 224 23.34 -1.61 -9.52
CA ILE A 224 23.53 -1.33 -10.95
C ILE A 224 22.59 -0.20 -11.37
N HIS A 225 23.05 0.65 -12.29
CA HIS A 225 22.20 1.71 -12.84
C HIS A 225 20.95 1.10 -13.53
N PRO A 226 19.72 1.52 -13.18
CA PRO A 226 18.47 0.84 -13.59
C PRO A 226 18.20 0.73 -15.11
N MET A 227 18.95 1.46 -15.94
CA MET A 227 18.73 1.62 -17.39
C MET A 227 19.96 1.24 -18.22
N ARG A 228 20.85 0.39 -17.70
CA ARG A 228 22.08 -0.04 -18.38
C ARG A 228 22.02 -1.49 -18.82
#